data_AF-A0A7Y5VGI1-F1
#
_entry.id   AF-A0A7Y5VGI1-F1
#
_cell.length_a   1.000
_cell.length_b   1.000
_cell.length_c   1.000
_cell.angle_alpha   90.00
_cell.angle_beta   90.00
_cell.angle_gamma   90.00
#
_symmetry.space_group_name_H-M   'P 1'
#
loop_
_entity.id
_entity.type
_entity.pdbx_description
1 polymer ?
#
loop_
_entity_poly.entity_id
_entity_poly.type
_entity_poly.pdbx_seq_one_letter_code
_entity_poly.pdbx_strand_id
1 'polypeptide(L)'
;METTTQSEITPSVWQSIREALRGGHQDFTSGSLNRSILLLAIPMVLEMVLESLFAVVDVFWVSRLGADAIATVGLTESILTLVFAVGMGLGMSTTAMVARRVGEKNADGAAISAVQAIFLGLVTSLVIG
;
A
#
# COMPACT_ATOMS: atom_id res chain seq x y z
N MET A 1 -41.46 22.29 19.32
CA MET A 1 -40.00 22.09 19.49
C MET A 1 -39.63 20.92 18.61
N GLU A 2 -39.23 21.23 17.38
CA GLU A 2 -38.95 20.27 16.30
C GLU A 2 -37.65 19.52 16.58
N THR A 3 -37.76 18.20 16.76
CA THR A 3 -36.64 17.26 16.65
C THR A 3 -36.23 17.20 15.17
N THR A 4 -35.23 18.00 14.79
CA THR A 4 -34.55 17.87 13.50
C THR A 4 -33.74 16.58 13.52
N THR A 5 -34.35 15.50 13.05
CA THR A 5 -33.66 14.30 12.58
C THR A 5 -32.71 14.73 11.48
N GLN A 6 -31.43 14.95 11.83
CA GLN A 6 -30.37 15.12 10.84
C GLN A 6 -30.30 13.81 10.05
N SER A 7 -30.77 13.88 8.81
CA SER A 7 -30.59 12.84 7.81
C SER A 7 -29.09 12.54 7.71
N GLU A 8 -28.67 11.37 8.19
CA GLU A 8 -27.39 10.78 7.85
C GLU A 8 -27.38 10.52 6.35
N ILE A 9 -26.99 11.53 5.57
CA ILE A 9 -26.73 11.36 4.14
C ILE A 9 -25.47 10.51 4.06
N THR A 10 -25.65 9.19 4.03
CA THR A 10 -24.57 8.25 3.66
C THR A 10 -24.05 8.71 2.30
N PRO A 11 -22.78 9.16 2.18
CA PRO A 11 -22.27 9.61 0.91
C PRO A 11 -22.36 8.46 -0.09
N SER A 12 -22.82 8.78 -1.30
CA SER A 12 -22.92 7.79 -2.39
C SER A 12 -21.57 7.09 -2.57
N VAL A 13 -21.59 5.77 -2.79
CA VAL A 13 -20.39 4.94 -3.04
C VAL A 13 -19.49 5.58 -4.11
N TRP A 14 -20.09 6.20 -5.12
CA TRP A 14 -19.40 6.90 -6.19
C TRP A 14 -18.63 8.15 -5.72
N GLN A 15 -19.18 8.90 -4.77
CA GLN A 15 -18.51 10.06 -4.19
C GLN A 15 -17.33 9.62 -3.33
N SER A 16 -17.48 8.55 -2.54
CA SER A 16 -16.41 8.00 -1.71
C SER A 16 -15.23 7.48 -2.54
N ILE A 17 -15.50 6.82 -3.68
CA ILE A 17 -14.46 6.40 -4.63
C ILE A 17 -13.74 7.62 -5.22
N ARG A 18 -14.50 8.63 -5.67
CA ARG A 18 -13.92 9.85 -6.24
C ARG A 18 -13.08 10.62 -5.22
N GLU A 19 -13.47 10.59 -3.95
CA GLU A 19 -12.78 11.26 -2.85
C GLU A 19 -11.51 10.50 -2.44
N ALA A 20 -11.56 9.17 -2.37
CA ALA A 20 -10.40 8.33 -2.14
C ALA A 20 -9.32 8.53 -3.24
N LEU A 21 -9.73 8.61 -4.51
CA LEU A 21 -8.81 8.84 -5.63
C LEU A 21 -8.32 10.30 -5.75
N ARG A 22 -9.04 11.27 -5.19
CA ARG A 22 -8.65 12.69 -5.21
C ARG A 22 -7.60 13.05 -4.15
N GLY A 23 -7.32 12.17 -3.18
CA GLY A 23 -6.23 12.34 -2.23
C GLY A 23 -6.37 13.54 -1.30
N GLY A 24 -7.51 13.67 -0.60
CA GLY A 24 -7.69 14.72 0.42
C GLY A 24 -6.90 14.42 1.71
N HIS A 25 -6.41 15.47 2.39
CA HIS A 25 -5.87 15.36 3.76
C HIS A 25 -7.05 15.14 4.73
N GLN A 26 -7.38 13.88 4.99
CA GLN A 26 -8.33 13.48 6.03
C GLN A 26 -7.58 12.81 7.16
N ASP A 27 -7.87 13.24 8.39
CA ASP A 27 -7.38 12.56 9.58
C ASP A 27 -8.23 11.31 9.82
N PHE A 28 -7.74 10.17 9.33
CA PHE A 28 -8.39 8.88 9.46
C PHE A 28 -8.45 8.36 10.91
N THR A 29 -7.79 9.04 11.87
CA THR A 29 -7.88 8.73 13.31
C THR A 29 -9.10 9.36 13.99
N SER A 30 -9.78 10.28 13.31
CA SER A 30 -10.96 11.00 13.81
C SER A 30 -12.17 10.77 12.89
N GLY A 31 -13.31 10.34 13.45
CA GLY A 31 -14.54 10.11 12.69
C GLY A 31 -14.99 8.63 12.63
N SER A 32 -15.78 8.28 11.62
CA SER A 32 -16.37 6.95 11.48
C SER A 32 -15.38 5.93 10.90
N LEU A 33 -15.04 4.91 11.71
CA LEU A 33 -14.09 3.85 11.34
C LEU A 33 -14.42 3.17 10.00
N ASN A 34 -15.70 2.86 9.76
CA ASN A 34 -16.16 2.22 8.53
C ASN A 34 -15.85 3.06 7.29
N ARG A 35 -15.97 4.39 7.38
CA ARG A 35 -15.68 5.28 6.25
C ARG A 35 -14.18 5.38 5.99
N SER A 36 -13.37 5.47 7.05
CA SER A 36 -11.90 5.48 6.94
C SER A 36 -11.38 4.19 6.28
N ILE A 37 -11.90 3.03 6.71
CA ILE A 37 -11.52 1.74 6.11
C ILE A 37 -11.89 1.72 4.63
N LEU A 38 -13.10 2.15 4.24
CA LEU A 38 -13.51 2.18 2.84
C LEU A 38 -12.64 3.13 1.99
N LEU A 39 -12.33 4.32 2.50
CA LEU A 39 -11.50 5.30 1.79
C LEU A 39 -10.05 4.82 1.57
N LEU A 40 -9.49 4.04 2.49
CA LEU A 40 -8.17 3.44 2.34
C LEU A 40 -8.19 2.13 1.53
N ALA A 41 -9.24 1.32 1.68
CA ALA A 41 -9.35 0.04 0.98
C ALA A 41 -9.49 0.19 -0.54
N ILE A 42 -10.21 1.22 -1.01
CA ILE A 42 -10.41 1.47 -2.44
C ILE A 42 -9.08 1.62 -3.21
N PRO A 43 -8.16 2.53 -2.82
CA PRO A 43 -6.88 2.66 -3.52
C PRO A 43 -5.99 1.42 -3.33
N MET A 44 -5.99 0.78 -2.16
CA MET A 44 -5.21 -0.45 -1.94
C MET A 44 -5.66 -1.61 -2.83
N VAL A 45 -6.96 -1.85 -2.95
CA VAL A 45 -7.48 -2.90 -3.84
C VAL A 45 -7.16 -2.58 -5.31
N LEU A 46 -7.25 -1.31 -5.69
CA LEU A 46 -6.89 -0.88 -7.04
C LEU A 46 -5.41 -1.12 -7.33
N GLU A 47 -4.53 -0.82 -6.38
CA GLU A 47 -3.09 -1.13 -6.44
C GLU A 47 -2.86 -2.64 -6.66
N MET A 48 -3.49 -3.50 -5.86
CA MET A 48 -3.36 -4.96 -6.01
C MET A 48 -3.84 -5.48 -7.37
N VAL A 49 -4.93 -4.90 -7.91
CA VAL A 49 -5.42 -5.24 -9.25
C VAL A 49 -4.43 -4.81 -10.32
N LEU A 50 -3.86 -3.61 -10.21
CA LEU A 50 -2.86 -3.10 -11.14
C LEU A 50 -1.57 -3.94 -11.10
N GLU A 51 -1.11 -4.33 -9.92
CA GLU A 51 0.05 -5.22 -9.74
C GLU A 51 -0.17 -6.58 -10.41
N SER A 52 -1.33 -7.20 -10.20
CA SER A 52 -1.70 -8.47 -10.83
C SER A 52 -1.78 -8.35 -12.37
N LEU A 53 -2.39 -7.28 -12.87
CA LEU A 53 -2.44 -7.00 -14.31
C LEU A 53 -1.05 -6.79 -14.91
N PHE A 54 -0.17 -6.08 -14.19
CA PHE A 54 1.22 -5.87 -14.62
C PHE A 54 1.94 -7.21 -14.77
N ALA A 55 1.84 -8.11 -13.79
CA ALA A 55 2.45 -9.44 -13.86
C ALA A 55 1.95 -10.26 -15.07
N VAL A 56 0.65 -10.21 -15.37
CA VAL A 56 0.08 -10.91 -16.53
C VAL A 56 0.60 -10.33 -17.85
N VAL A 57 0.64 -8.99 -17.96
CA VAL A 57 1.12 -8.31 -19.16
C VAL A 57 2.61 -8.56 -19.39
N ASP A 58 3.41 -8.55 -18.32
CA ASP A 58 4.85 -8.86 -18.37
C ASP A 58 5.10 -10.27 -18.94
N VAL A 59 4.48 -11.29 -18.34
CA VAL A 59 4.59 -12.67 -18.81
C VAL A 59 4.08 -12.82 -20.25
N PHE A 60 3.00 -12.13 -20.62
CA PHE A 60 2.47 -12.15 -21.99
C PHE A 60 3.50 -11.64 -23.00
N TRP A 61 4.19 -10.54 -22.72
CA TRP A 61 5.22 -10.01 -23.63
C TRP A 61 6.47 -10.87 -23.67
N VAL A 62 6.95 -11.32 -22.51
CA VAL A 62 8.08 -12.26 -22.42
C VAL A 62 7.79 -13.54 -23.19
N SER A 63 6.54 -14.02 -23.15
CA SER A 63 6.16 -15.25 -23.84
C SER A 63 6.31 -15.23 -25.35
N ARG A 64 6.29 -14.04 -25.96
CA ARG A 64 6.46 -13.86 -27.39
C ARG A 64 7.92 -13.94 -27.86
N LEU A 65 8.88 -13.91 -26.93
CA LEU A 65 10.32 -13.99 -27.26
C LEU A 65 10.81 -15.44 -27.46
N GLY A 66 9.98 -16.44 -27.13
CA GLY A 66 10.29 -17.85 -27.27
C GLY A 66 10.23 -18.60 -25.94
N ALA A 67 10.16 -19.93 -26.01
CA ALA A 67 10.04 -20.79 -24.83
C ALA A 67 11.23 -20.64 -23.87
N ASP A 68 12.44 -20.50 -24.41
CA ASP A 68 13.67 -20.32 -23.61
C ASP A 68 13.66 -18.99 -22.83
N ALA A 69 13.04 -17.94 -23.37
CA ALA A 69 12.92 -16.65 -22.71
C ALA A 69 12.02 -16.72 -21.47
N ILE A 70 10.86 -17.37 -21.57
CA ILE A 70 9.95 -17.58 -20.42
C ILE A 70 10.63 -18.41 -19.35
N ALA A 71 11.32 -19.50 -19.73
CA ALA A 71 11.99 -20.38 -18.78
C ALA A 71 13.07 -19.63 -17.99
N THR A 72 13.84 -18.76 -18.67
CA THR A 72 14.87 -17.91 -18.06
C THR A 72 14.25 -16.87 -17.13
N VAL A 73 13.15 -16.23 -17.55
CA VAL A 73 12.44 -15.23 -16.72
C VAL A 73 11.84 -15.89 -15.48
N GLY A 74 11.20 -17.05 -15.59
CA GLY A 74 10.64 -17.75 -14.42
C GLY A 74 11.69 -18.15 -13.37
N LEU A 75 12.88 -18.56 -13.83
CA LEU A 75 14.04 -18.81 -12.94
C LEU A 75 14.51 -17.53 -12.25
N THR A 76 14.60 -16.43 -13.00
CA THR A 76 15.02 -15.13 -12.47
C THR A 76 14.00 -14.57 -11.49
N GLU A 77 12.70 -14.68 -11.80
CA GLU A 77 11.58 -14.28 -10.92
C GLU A 77 11.62 -15.01 -9.58
N SER A 78 11.92 -16.31 -9.59
CA SER A 78 12.06 -17.08 -8.35
C SER A 78 13.15 -16.52 -7.43
N ILE A 79 14.26 -16.04 -8.00
CA ILE A 79 15.35 -15.39 -7.25
C ILE A 79 14.93 -13.98 -6.81
N LEU A 80 14.31 -13.20 -7.70
CA LEU A 80 13.81 -11.86 -7.39
C LEU A 80 12.77 -11.87 -6.28
N THR A 81 11.87 -12.85 -6.25
CA THR A 81 10.88 -13.02 -5.18
C THR A 81 11.54 -13.16 -3.81
N LEU A 82 12.66 -13.88 -3.70
CA LEU A 82 13.40 -14.00 -2.44
C LEU A 82 14.00 -12.66 -1.99
N VAL A 83 14.54 -11.90 -2.95
CA VAL A 83 15.10 -10.57 -2.68
C VAL A 83 13.99 -9.59 -2.28
N PHE A 84 12.87 -9.57 -3.02
CA PHE A 84 11.72 -8.74 -2.72
C PHE A 84 11.06 -9.11 -1.39
N ALA A 85 11.06 -10.38 -0.98
CA ALA A 85 10.51 -10.79 0.32
C ALA A 85 11.20 -10.06 1.48
N VAL A 86 12.51 -9.83 1.40
CA VAL A 86 13.26 -9.07 2.42
C VAL A 86 12.82 -7.61 2.42
N GLY A 87 12.76 -6.98 1.24
CA GLY A 87 12.32 -5.59 1.08
C GLY A 87 10.88 -5.37 1.56
N MET A 88 9.97 -6.25 1.16
CA MET A 88 8.57 -6.25 1.60
C MET A 88 8.45 -6.42 3.11
N GLY A 89 9.21 -7.33 3.72
CA GLY A 89 9.19 -7.53 5.18
C GLY A 89 9.61 -6.28 5.94
N LEU A 90 10.69 -5.62 5.50
CA LEU A 90 11.15 -4.36 6.09
C LEU A 90 10.13 -3.24 5.88
N GLY A 91 9.57 -3.11 4.67
CA GLY A 91 8.54 -2.13 4.36
C GLY A 91 7.28 -2.31 5.22
N MET A 92 6.73 -3.52 5.29
CA MET A 92 5.53 -3.81 6.09
C MET A 92 5.75 -3.54 7.58
N SER A 93 6.88 -3.98 8.14
CA SER A 93 7.19 -3.72 9.56
C SER A 93 7.34 -2.22 9.87
N THR A 94 7.96 -1.47 8.97
CA THR A 94 8.12 -0.03 9.07
C THR A 94 6.77 0.67 9.03
N THR A 95 5.94 0.36 8.03
CA THR A 95 4.60 0.93 7.88
C THR A 95 3.75 0.64 9.12
N ALA A 96 3.80 -0.58 9.67
CA ALA A 96 3.10 -0.94 10.89
C ALA A 96 3.57 -0.13 12.12
N MET A 97 4.90 0.04 12.30
CA MET A 97 5.45 0.85 13.39
C MET A 97 5.06 2.32 13.27
N VAL A 98 5.21 2.90 12.07
CA VAL A 98 4.85 4.31 11.81
C VAL A 98 3.36 4.52 12.02
N ALA A 99 2.50 3.65 11.46
CA ALA A 99 1.05 3.73 11.64
C ALA A 99 0.65 3.69 13.12
N ARG A 100 1.30 2.84 13.93
CA ARG A 100 1.07 2.79 15.37
C ARG A 100 1.45 4.09 16.07
N ARG A 101 2.64 4.64 15.79
CA ARG A 101 3.11 5.90 16.40
C ARG A 101 2.26 7.10 16.00
N VAL A 102 1.81 7.14 14.76
CA VAL A 102 0.86 8.13 14.26
C VAL A 102 -0.49 8.00 14.98
N GLY A 103 -0.99 6.78 15.17
CA GLY A 103 -2.20 6.52 15.95
C GLY A 103 -2.10 6.94 17.43
N GLU A 104 -0.90 6.85 18.02
CA GLU A 104 -0.59 7.34 19.37
C GLU A 104 -0.40 8.88 19.44
N LYS A 105 -0.62 9.60 18.32
CA LYS A 105 -0.36 11.06 18.18
C LYS A 105 1.09 11.46 18.48
N ASN A 106 2.02 10.54 18.33
CA ASN A 106 3.45 10.74 18.57
C ASN A 106 4.20 10.92 17.25
N ALA A 107 4.10 12.12 16.68
CA ALA A 107 4.72 12.46 15.40
C ALA A 107 6.26 12.38 15.44
N ASP A 108 6.88 12.79 16.55
CA ASP A 108 8.33 12.73 16.72
C ASP A 108 8.82 11.27 16.73
N GLY A 109 8.12 10.39 17.46
CA GLY A 109 8.39 8.96 17.48
C GLY A 109 8.20 8.31 16.11
N ALA A 110 7.18 8.72 15.35
CA ALA A 110 6.96 8.25 13.98
C ALA A 110 8.11 8.66 13.04
N ALA A 111 8.59 9.90 13.14
CA ALA A 111 9.71 10.40 12.35
C ALA A 111 11.01 9.65 12.65
N ILE A 112 11.30 9.40 13.94
CA ILE A 112 12.49 8.63 14.35
C ILE A 112 12.41 7.21 13.80
N SER A 113 11.27 6.53 13.95
CA SER A 113 11.08 5.18 13.41
C SER A 113 11.21 5.14 11.89
N ALA A 114 10.72 6.15 11.17
CA ALA A 114 10.87 6.25 9.73
C ALA A 114 12.35 6.41 9.32
N VAL A 115 13.11 7.29 9.99
CA VAL A 115 14.55 7.48 9.71
C VAL A 115 15.35 6.22 10.02
N GLN A 116 15.06 5.55 11.14
CA GLN A 116 15.70 4.28 11.49
C GLN A 116 15.42 3.19 10.46
N ALA A 117 14.18 3.11 9.97
CA ALA A 117 13.80 2.19 8.92
C ALA A 117 14.50 2.49 7.59
N ILE A 118 14.63 3.76 7.19
CA ILE A 118 15.39 4.15 6.00
C ILE A 118 16.85 3.74 6.13
N PHE A 119 17.46 3.98 7.29
CA PHE A 119 18.84 3.56 7.55
C PHE A 119 19.00 2.04 7.46
N LEU A 120 18.10 1.28 8.09
CA LEU A 120 18.05 -0.18 7.98
C LEU A 120 17.88 -0.64 6.53
N GLY A 121 16.99 0.00 5.78
CA GLY A 121 16.76 -0.28 4.36
C GLY A 121 18.02 -0.05 3.51
N LEU A 122 18.75 1.04 3.74
CA LEU A 122 20.02 1.31 3.06
C LEU A 122 21.08 0.27 3.39
N VAL A 123 21.20 -0.15 4.66
CA VAL A 123 22.12 -1.20 5.07
C VAL A 123 21.74 -2.53 4.40
N THR A 124 20.46 -2.90 4.42
CA THR A 124 19.98 -4.12 3.78
C THR A 124 20.19 -4.09 2.27
N SER A 125 19.93 -2.96 1.61
CA SER A 125 20.23 -2.77 0.18
C SER A 125 21.70 -2.98 -0.11
N LEU A 126 22.61 -2.39 0.69
CA LEU A 126 24.05 -2.56 0.50
C LEU A 126 24.52 -4.01 0.68
N VAL A 127 23.88 -4.76 1.59
CA VAL A 127 24.18 -6.18 1.83
C VAL A 127 23.70 -7.07 0.69
N ILE A 128 22.54 -6.75 0.11
CA ILE A 128 21.97 -7.49 -1.03
C ILE A 128 22.70 -7.16 -2.33
N GLY A 129 23.15 -5.92 -2.50
CA GLY A 129 23.81 -5.41 -3.71
C GLY A 129 22.91 -4.48 -4.49
#